data_AF-A0A8X7X6T9-F1
#
_entry.id   AF-A0A8X7X6T9-F1
#
_cell.length_a   1.000
_cell.length_b   1.000
_cell.length_c   1.000
_cell.angle_alpha   90.00
_cell.angle_beta   90.00
_cell.angle_gamma   90.00
#
_symmetry.space_group_name_H-M   'P 1'
#
loop_
_entity.id
_entity.type
_entity.pdbx_description
1 polymer ?
#
loop_
_entity_poly.entity_id
_entity_poly.type
_entity_poly.pdbx_seq_one_letter_code
_entity_poly.pdbx_strand_id
1 'polypeptide(L)'
;MCSTINSKALLCTLHESVRGQSVILSYTTPKQPQNKDMHAHPRLYTKSNGHDGPRKPNMDSLEEDLTCSVCYSLFDDPRVLPCSHTFCKSCLLNVLQVSLNFSIWRPVRIPLKCPNCRSIVDLPPSGVDSLPVNVSLRAIIEKYQRGSEPRSAQCSQHPRQPLNMYCLQDRQLICGICLTIGDHQGHPIDDLEAAYIKERNTPRKLVEQLTNERFAEIGLLIEKLELKKTVCEQTIKEDEELVIKYFEKLHQILEEKKQAFLASLEEAQCESSAKYDPLIENLKYMKEEQQELLSCRPAIEKEESALVFLEKIHFFRTRVATLTEAKLPPIESLELYPRTEAFLEQTWSAITVGAIEEAPIPKISFYTHKNRGDFGRPGVLLGDSQICFLLLLFASMIVLAGIAFNVAFPSFSVFLDLAQSIYHKVSGYCYLISEAMAHLHTNIKGSTPKLKTFFIVVKECLQDFVPGGK
;
A
#
# COMPACT_ATOMS: atom_id res chain seq x y z
N MET A 1 -22.05 2.05 -3.15
CA MET A 1 -20.78 1.93 -3.88
C MET A 1 -19.71 1.51 -2.89
N CYS A 2 -19.27 0.27 -3.04
CA CYS A 2 -18.32 -0.41 -2.17
C CYS A 2 -16.94 -0.27 -2.83
N SER A 3 -15.92 0.18 -2.11
CA SER A 3 -14.53 0.14 -2.59
C SER A 3 -13.66 -0.50 -1.51
N THR A 4 -13.50 -1.80 -1.68
CA THR A 4 -12.56 -2.66 -0.95
C THR A 4 -11.21 -2.66 -1.70
N ILE A 5 -10.13 -2.90 -0.94
CA ILE A 5 -8.78 -3.36 -1.37
C ILE A 5 -7.79 -2.25 -1.76
N ASN A 6 -6.79 -2.00 -0.89
CA ASN A 6 -5.40 -2.43 -1.16
C ASN A 6 -4.48 -2.29 0.07
N SER A 7 -4.27 -3.40 0.79
CA SER A 7 -3.24 -3.55 1.83
C SER A 7 -2.29 -4.71 1.42
N LYS A 8 -1.64 -4.55 0.26
CA LYS A 8 -0.54 -5.40 -0.22
C LYS A 8 0.48 -4.57 -0.99
N ALA A 9 1.50 -4.09 -0.27
CA ALA A 9 2.84 -3.77 -0.79
C ALA A 9 3.81 -3.79 0.41
N LEU A 10 4.31 -4.97 0.76
CA LEU A 10 5.70 -5.38 0.52
C LEU A 10 6.75 -4.57 1.31
N LEU A 11 6.97 -5.03 2.55
CA LEU A 11 8.30 -5.10 3.17
C LEU A 11 9.15 -6.11 2.38
N CYS A 12 10.04 -5.62 1.51
CA CYS A 12 11.21 -6.34 1.02
C CYS A 12 12.10 -5.37 0.24
N THR A 13 13.15 -4.83 0.88
CA THR A 13 14.53 -4.76 0.37
C THR A 13 15.40 -3.91 1.30
N LEU A 14 16.18 -4.58 2.15
CA LEU A 14 17.44 -4.06 2.71
C LEU A 14 18.54 -4.98 2.17
N HIS A 15 19.23 -4.54 1.11
CA HIS A 15 20.68 -4.64 0.88
C HIS A 15 20.97 -4.30 -0.60
N GLU A 16 21.53 -3.11 -0.87
CA GLU A 16 22.77 -2.91 -1.62
C GLU A 16 22.97 -1.43 -2.01
N SER A 17 24.24 -1.04 -1.96
CA SER A 17 24.74 0.32 -1.87
C SER A 17 25.24 0.84 -3.22
N VAL A 18 25.18 2.18 -3.37
CA VAL A 18 25.93 3.05 -4.32
C VAL A 18 25.58 2.96 -5.81
N ARG A 19 24.88 3.99 -6.32
CA ARG A 19 25.42 4.98 -7.29
C ARG A 19 24.39 6.07 -7.56
N GLY A 20 24.86 7.32 -7.50
CA GLY A 20 24.02 8.51 -7.41
C GLY A 20 23.28 8.89 -8.69
N GLN A 21 22.25 9.71 -8.51
CA GLN A 21 21.96 10.85 -9.37
C GLN A 21 21.01 11.81 -8.65
N SER A 22 21.31 13.09 -8.84
CA SER A 22 20.68 14.29 -8.30
C SER A 22 19.18 14.37 -8.55
N VAL A 23 18.39 14.65 -7.51
CA VAL A 23 17.01 15.16 -7.67
C VAL A 23 16.89 16.49 -6.94
N ILE A 24 16.50 17.50 -7.71
CA ILE A 24 16.30 18.90 -7.36
C ILE A 24 15.06 19.01 -6.46
N LEU A 25 15.24 19.63 -5.29
CA LEU A 25 14.20 20.05 -4.36
C LEU A 25 13.47 21.29 -4.91
N SER A 26 12.16 21.23 -5.04
CA SER A 26 11.32 22.45 -5.02
C SER A 26 10.06 22.22 -4.19
N TYR A 27 9.98 23.03 -3.13
CA TYR A 27 8.92 23.11 -2.16
C TYR A 27 7.66 23.75 -2.76
N THR A 28 6.48 23.18 -2.48
CA THR A 28 5.19 23.84 -2.72
C THR A 28 4.53 24.19 -1.39
N THR A 29 4.40 25.49 -1.12
CA THR A 29 3.55 26.06 -0.06
C THR A 29 2.17 26.42 -0.59
N PRO A 30 1.13 26.45 0.27
CA PRO A 30 -0.28 26.54 -0.14
C PRO A 30 -0.77 28.00 -0.28
N LYS A 31 -1.75 28.25 -1.14
CA LYS A 31 -2.51 29.52 -1.17
C LYS A 31 -4.01 29.30 -1.20
N GLN A 32 -4.68 29.99 -0.27
CA GLN A 32 -6.12 30.21 -0.15
C GLN A 32 -6.68 31.09 -1.30
N PRO A 33 -8.03 31.13 -1.47
CA PRO A 33 -8.69 31.71 -2.63
C PRO A 33 -8.91 33.23 -2.48
N GLN A 34 -8.84 33.95 -3.60
CA GLN A 34 -9.36 35.31 -3.72
C GLN A 34 -10.31 35.41 -4.92
N ASN A 35 -11.47 35.99 -4.63
CA ASN A 35 -12.54 36.38 -5.53
C ASN A 35 -12.11 37.59 -6.39
N LYS A 36 -12.50 37.62 -7.68
CA LYS A 36 -12.81 38.84 -8.46
C LYS A 36 -13.28 38.50 -9.88
N ASP A 37 -14.41 39.11 -10.23
CA ASP A 37 -15.10 39.08 -11.51
C ASP A 37 -14.29 39.65 -12.69
N MET A 38 -14.72 39.25 -13.90
CA MET A 38 -15.03 40.11 -15.05
C MET A 38 -14.35 39.73 -16.39
N HIS A 39 -15.22 39.29 -17.31
CA HIS A 39 -15.23 39.38 -18.78
C HIS A 39 -13.92 39.39 -19.60
N ALA A 40 -13.77 38.40 -20.50
CA ALA A 40 -13.77 38.59 -21.96
C ALA A 40 -13.49 37.28 -22.71
N HIS A 41 -14.43 36.83 -23.56
CA HIS A 41 -14.20 35.79 -24.56
C HIS A 41 -13.68 36.42 -25.88
N PRO A 42 -12.59 35.92 -26.48
CA PRO A 42 -12.26 36.22 -27.87
C PRO A 42 -13.03 35.30 -28.83
N ARG A 43 -13.71 35.90 -29.81
CA ARG A 43 -14.34 35.21 -30.95
C ARG A 43 -13.27 34.58 -31.84
N LEU A 44 -13.32 33.27 -32.05
CA LEU A 44 -12.65 32.60 -33.16
C LEU A 44 -13.68 32.28 -34.24
N TYR A 45 -13.39 32.77 -35.44
CA TYR A 45 -14.12 32.57 -36.68
C TYR A 45 -13.76 31.19 -37.24
N THR A 46 -14.72 30.27 -37.35
CA THR A 46 -14.55 29.06 -38.15
C THR A 46 -15.67 28.92 -39.18
N LYS A 47 -15.22 28.60 -40.39
CA LYS A 47 -15.96 28.50 -41.65
C LYS A 47 -16.89 27.29 -41.67
N SER A 48 -18.05 27.52 -42.26
CA SER A 48 -19.04 26.61 -42.85
C SER A 48 -18.63 25.17 -43.19
N ASN A 49 -19.52 24.22 -42.93
CA ASN A 49 -20.06 23.32 -43.95
C ASN A 49 -21.44 22.77 -43.54
N GLY A 50 -22.35 22.67 -44.50
CA GLY A 50 -23.79 22.53 -44.31
C GLY A 50 -24.29 21.11 -44.05
N HIS A 51 -25.49 21.07 -43.47
CA HIS A 51 -26.48 20.02 -43.70
C HIS A 51 -27.86 20.66 -43.49
N ASP A 52 -28.62 20.78 -44.58
CA ASP A 52 -30.02 21.20 -44.56
C ASP A 52 -30.90 20.07 -44.02
N GLY A 53 -31.52 20.33 -42.86
CA GLY A 53 -32.72 19.66 -42.38
C GLY A 53 -33.76 20.74 -42.05
N PRO A 54 -35.08 20.43 -42.03
CA PRO A 54 -36.10 21.46 -41.86
C PRO A 54 -35.98 22.04 -40.45
N ARG A 55 -35.46 23.27 -40.35
CA ARG A 55 -35.35 23.98 -39.08
C ARG A 55 -36.74 24.26 -38.55
N LYS A 56 -37.06 23.70 -37.37
CA LYS A 56 -38.07 24.29 -36.49
C LYS A 56 -37.69 25.77 -36.29
N PRO A 57 -38.62 26.74 -36.42
CA PRO A 57 -38.27 28.12 -36.14
C PRO A 57 -37.89 28.21 -34.66
N ASN A 58 -36.65 28.56 -34.39
CA ASN A 58 -36.17 28.78 -33.04
C ASN A 58 -36.86 30.06 -32.54
N MET A 59 -37.65 30.00 -31.47
CA MET A 59 -38.38 31.17 -30.98
C MET A 59 -37.42 32.29 -30.53
N ASP A 60 -36.20 31.91 -30.11
CA ASP A 60 -35.14 32.84 -29.71
C ASP A 60 -34.57 33.63 -30.90
N SER A 61 -34.52 33.05 -32.12
CA SER A 61 -34.07 33.79 -33.30
C SER A 61 -35.09 34.83 -33.77
N LEU A 62 -36.38 34.58 -33.47
CA LEU A 62 -37.45 35.51 -33.83
C LEU A 62 -37.51 36.70 -32.86
N GLU A 63 -37.15 36.52 -31.60
CA GLU A 63 -37.12 37.64 -30.63
C GLU A 63 -36.04 38.66 -31.00
N GLU A 64 -34.85 38.22 -31.40
CA GLU A 64 -33.78 39.10 -31.90
C GLU A 64 -34.26 39.97 -33.08
N ASP A 65 -34.99 39.37 -34.03
CA ASP A 65 -35.56 40.06 -35.20
C ASP A 65 -36.67 41.07 -34.84
N LEU A 66 -37.25 40.98 -33.63
CA LEU A 66 -38.32 41.86 -33.14
C LEU A 66 -37.82 42.91 -32.13
N THR A 67 -36.51 43.02 -31.92
CA THR A 67 -35.92 43.98 -30.98
C THR A 67 -35.34 45.22 -31.66
N CYS A 68 -35.49 46.37 -30.99
CA CYS A 68 -34.91 47.64 -31.42
C CYS A 68 -33.42 47.71 -31.09
N SER A 69 -32.57 48.04 -32.07
CA SER A 69 -31.11 48.12 -31.86
C SER A 69 -30.63 49.28 -30.98
N VAL A 70 -31.54 50.15 -30.52
CA VAL A 70 -31.20 51.26 -29.62
C VAL A 70 -31.51 50.91 -28.17
N CYS A 71 -32.70 50.38 -27.88
CA CYS A 71 -33.10 50.02 -26.51
C CYS A 71 -32.99 48.52 -26.21
N TYR A 72 -32.64 47.70 -27.20
CA TYR A 72 -32.53 46.23 -27.10
C TYR A 72 -33.78 45.55 -26.51
N SER A 73 -34.93 46.19 -26.68
CA SER A 73 -36.24 45.71 -26.26
C SER A 73 -37.13 45.52 -27.49
N LEU A 74 -38.21 44.75 -27.35
CA LEU A 74 -39.22 44.62 -28.42
C LEU A 74 -39.66 46.01 -28.92
N PHE A 75 -39.84 46.17 -30.24
CA PHE A 75 -40.19 47.46 -30.80
C PHE A 75 -41.50 48.01 -30.22
N ASP A 76 -41.41 49.20 -29.63
CA ASP A 76 -42.55 49.99 -29.17
C ASP A 76 -42.74 51.20 -30.11
N ASP A 77 -43.94 51.34 -30.66
CA ASP A 77 -44.25 52.27 -31.75
C ASP A 77 -43.17 52.34 -32.85
N PRO A 78 -42.96 51.26 -33.64
CA PRO A 78 -41.87 51.17 -34.61
C PRO A 78 -42.04 52.17 -35.76
N ARG A 79 -41.10 53.09 -35.91
CA ARG A 79 -41.03 54.10 -36.98
C ARG A 79 -39.95 53.75 -37.99
N VAL A 80 -40.28 53.89 -39.27
CA VAL A 80 -39.39 53.56 -40.39
C VAL A 80 -38.74 54.83 -40.93
N LEU A 81 -37.41 54.88 -40.96
CA LEU A 81 -36.67 55.94 -41.61
C LEU A 81 -36.63 55.75 -43.14
N PRO A 82 -36.40 56.80 -43.94
CA PRO A 82 -36.23 56.67 -45.41
C PRO A 82 -35.11 55.72 -45.84
N CYS A 83 -34.13 55.47 -44.96
CA CYS A 83 -33.09 54.46 -45.14
C CYS A 83 -33.52 53.04 -44.73
N SER A 84 -34.82 52.78 -44.68
CA SER A 84 -35.53 51.53 -44.35
C SER A 84 -35.27 50.89 -42.98
N HIS A 85 -34.45 51.49 -42.13
CA HIS A 85 -34.26 51.02 -40.76
C HIS A 85 -35.41 51.45 -39.84
N THR A 86 -35.80 50.55 -38.93
CA THR A 86 -36.93 50.73 -38.01
C THR A 86 -36.41 50.89 -36.58
N PHE A 87 -37.02 51.80 -35.81
CA PHE A 87 -36.67 52.08 -34.41
C PHE A 87 -37.92 52.44 -33.62
N CYS A 88 -37.89 52.32 -32.28
CA CYS A 88 -38.98 52.85 -31.45
C CYS A 88 -39.07 54.37 -31.60
N LYS A 89 -40.29 54.92 -31.60
CA LYS A 89 -40.52 56.37 -31.64
C LYS A 89 -39.73 57.12 -30.55
N SER A 90 -39.76 56.61 -29.32
CA SER A 90 -39.01 57.16 -28.19
C SER A 90 -37.50 57.13 -28.40
N CYS A 91 -36.98 56.03 -28.97
CA CYS A 91 -35.56 55.92 -29.32
C CYS A 91 -35.14 56.96 -30.36
N LEU A 92 -35.96 57.22 -31.39
CA LEU A 92 -35.68 58.26 -32.38
C LEU A 92 -35.70 59.66 -31.78
N LEU A 93 -36.66 59.96 -30.89
CA LEU A 93 -36.71 61.24 -30.18
C LEU A 93 -35.46 61.47 -29.31
N ASN A 94 -34.99 60.44 -28.62
CA ASN A 94 -33.76 60.52 -27.82
C ASN A 94 -32.52 60.74 -28.70
N VAL A 95 -32.41 60.06 -29.85
CA VAL A 95 -31.31 60.26 -30.80
C VAL A 95 -31.31 61.68 -31.37
N LEU A 96 -32.49 62.26 -31.65
CA LEU A 96 -32.61 63.65 -32.06
C LEU A 96 -32.14 64.61 -30.98
N GLN A 97 -32.55 64.40 -29.73
CA GLN A 97 -32.19 65.28 -28.63
C GLN A 97 -30.67 65.34 -28.40
N VAL A 98 -29.98 64.20 -28.53
CA VAL A 98 -28.51 64.15 -28.47
C VAL A 98 -27.87 64.86 -29.67
N SER A 99 -28.48 64.76 -30.85
CA SER A 99 -27.95 65.36 -32.09
C SER A 99 -28.12 66.88 -32.17
N LEU A 100 -29.03 67.46 -31.38
CA LEU A 100 -29.34 68.90 -31.36
C LEU A 100 -28.41 69.74 -30.47
N ASN A 101 -27.58 69.12 -29.62
CA ASN A 101 -26.60 69.84 -28.78
C ASN A 101 -25.44 70.50 -29.56
N PHE A 102 -25.40 70.37 -30.89
CA PHE A 102 -24.28 70.83 -31.72
C PHE A 102 -24.64 71.87 -32.81
N SER A 103 -25.83 72.47 -32.82
CA SER A 103 -26.15 73.48 -33.85
C SER A 103 -27.15 74.53 -33.36
N ILE A 104 -26.62 75.65 -32.87
CA ILE A 104 -27.37 76.88 -32.60
C ILE A 104 -27.58 77.59 -33.94
N TRP A 105 -28.83 77.89 -34.30
CA TRP A 105 -29.29 78.69 -35.46
C TRP A 105 -29.52 77.97 -36.82
N ARG A 106 -30.69 77.35 -37.01
CA ARG A 106 -31.56 77.43 -38.23
C ARG A 106 -32.87 76.65 -38.04
N PRO A 107 -34.07 77.26 -38.14
CA PRO A 107 -35.34 76.57 -37.90
C PRO A 107 -36.10 76.28 -39.21
N VAL A 108 -35.77 75.20 -39.94
CA VAL A 108 -36.72 74.65 -40.95
C VAL A 108 -36.63 73.11 -41.11
N ARG A 109 -35.46 72.46 -40.95
CA ARG A 109 -35.33 70.98 -41.03
C ARG A 109 -34.27 70.46 -40.05
N ILE A 110 -34.58 69.40 -39.30
CA ILE A 110 -33.67 68.79 -38.31
C ILE A 110 -33.05 67.52 -38.92
N PRO A 111 -31.73 67.48 -39.16
CA PRO A 111 -31.07 66.29 -39.69
C PRO A 111 -30.87 65.23 -38.60
N LEU A 112 -31.48 64.06 -38.76
CA LEU A 112 -31.29 62.87 -37.94
C LEU A 112 -30.25 61.94 -38.58
N LYS A 113 -29.25 61.48 -37.83
CA LYS A 113 -28.37 60.38 -38.28
C LYS A 113 -28.95 59.03 -37.86
N CYS A 114 -29.15 58.13 -38.82
CA CYS A 114 -29.60 56.76 -38.51
C CYS A 114 -28.54 56.01 -37.66
N PRO A 115 -28.90 55.41 -36.51
CA PRO A 115 -27.95 54.66 -35.69
C PRO A 115 -27.29 53.46 -36.39
N ASN A 116 -28.01 52.81 -37.31
CA ASN A 116 -27.51 51.59 -37.96
C ASN A 116 -26.64 51.90 -39.18
N CYS A 117 -27.11 52.73 -40.12
CA CYS A 117 -26.40 52.99 -41.38
C CYS A 117 -25.76 54.39 -41.48
N ARG A 118 -25.94 55.24 -40.47
CA ARG A 118 -25.39 56.61 -40.38
C ARG A 118 -25.85 57.58 -41.47
N SER A 119 -26.81 57.18 -42.31
CA SER A 119 -27.44 58.07 -43.30
C SER A 119 -28.12 59.26 -42.62
N ILE A 120 -27.95 60.46 -43.17
CA ILE A 120 -28.63 61.66 -42.70
C ILE A 120 -30.04 61.69 -43.28
N VAL A 121 -31.03 61.83 -42.41
CA VAL A 121 -32.45 61.88 -42.72
C VAL A 121 -32.96 63.26 -42.31
N ASP A 122 -33.48 64.02 -43.27
CA ASP A 122 -34.15 65.28 -42.96
C ASP A 122 -35.57 65.01 -42.50
N LEU A 123 -35.87 65.37 -41.25
CA LEU A 123 -37.22 65.20 -40.72
C LEU A 123 -38.15 66.34 -41.14
N PRO A 124 -39.46 66.05 -41.37
CA PRO A 124 -40.47 67.07 -41.57
C PRO A 124 -40.60 68.02 -40.36
N PRO A 125 -41.29 69.17 -40.50
CA PRO A 125 -41.49 70.13 -39.41
C PRO A 125 -42.18 69.51 -38.17
N SER A 126 -42.97 68.46 -38.38
CA SER A 126 -43.65 67.67 -37.35
C SER A 126 -42.78 66.56 -36.74
N GLY A 127 -41.48 66.51 -37.04
CA GLY A 127 -40.50 65.65 -36.38
C GLY A 127 -40.75 64.15 -36.59
N VAL A 128 -40.36 63.33 -35.60
CA VAL A 128 -40.47 61.86 -35.61
C VAL A 128 -41.91 61.38 -35.79
N ASP A 129 -42.89 62.16 -35.32
CA ASP A 129 -44.32 61.79 -35.38
C ASP A 129 -44.83 61.56 -36.80
N SER A 130 -44.23 62.25 -37.78
CA SER A 130 -44.57 62.16 -39.19
C SER A 130 -43.95 60.96 -39.92
N LEU A 131 -43.06 60.21 -39.26
CA LEU A 131 -42.45 59.03 -39.86
C LEU A 131 -43.46 57.88 -39.96
N PRO A 132 -43.45 57.11 -41.07
CA PRO A 132 -44.31 55.95 -41.22
C PRO A 132 -44.12 54.93 -40.09
N VAL A 133 -45.24 54.40 -39.58
CA VAL A 133 -45.22 53.28 -38.62
C VAL A 133 -45.06 51.97 -39.38
N ASN A 134 -44.20 51.07 -38.90
CA ASN A 134 -44.15 49.70 -39.38
C ASN A 134 -45.31 48.88 -38.78
N VAL A 135 -46.49 48.99 -39.38
CA VAL A 135 -47.72 48.35 -38.89
C VAL A 135 -47.60 46.83 -38.85
N SER A 136 -46.91 46.22 -39.83
CA SER A 136 -46.67 44.78 -39.89
C SER A 136 -45.83 44.29 -38.71
N LEU A 137 -44.76 45.01 -38.37
CA LEU A 137 -43.91 44.67 -37.23
C LEU A 137 -44.67 44.79 -35.89
N ARG A 138 -45.48 45.85 -35.75
CA ARG A 138 -46.36 46.02 -34.59
C ARG A 138 -47.34 44.84 -34.43
N ALA A 139 -47.96 44.40 -35.53
CA ALA A 139 -48.90 43.27 -35.50
C ALA A 139 -48.24 41.93 -35.17
N ILE A 140 -46.98 41.72 -35.57
CA ILE A 140 -46.21 40.51 -35.24
C ILE A 140 -45.86 40.49 -33.73
N ILE A 141 -45.41 41.62 -33.18
CA ILE A 141 -45.09 41.75 -31.74
C ILE A 141 -46.32 41.49 -30.87
N GLU A 142 -47.49 42.02 -31.25
CA GLU A 142 -48.74 41.81 -30.52
C GLU A 142 -49.19 40.33 -30.50
N LYS A 143 -48.89 39.58 -31.56
CA LYS A 143 -49.16 38.13 -31.60
C LYS A 143 -48.14 37.34 -30.77
N TYR A 144 -46.88 37.75 -30.77
CA TYR A 144 -45.82 37.14 -29.94
C TYR A 144 -46.18 37.23 -28.45
N GLN A 145 -46.61 38.42 -28.00
CA GLN A 145 -46.96 38.68 -26.59
C GLN A 145 -48.21 37.92 -26.10
N ARG A 146 -49.13 37.52 -26.98
CA ARG A 146 -50.29 36.69 -26.62
C ARG A 146 -49.97 35.21 -26.42
N GLY A 147 -48.80 34.75 -26.87
CA GLY A 147 -48.34 33.36 -26.70
C GLY A 147 -47.69 33.06 -25.34
N SER A 148 -47.54 34.05 -24.46
CA SER A 148 -46.77 33.99 -23.21
C SER A 148 -47.60 34.09 -21.92
N GLU A 149 -48.89 33.73 -21.95
CA GLU A 149 -49.64 33.40 -20.72
C GLU A 149 -49.08 32.11 -20.07
N PRO A 150 -49.05 31.98 -18.73
CA PRO A 150 -48.51 30.79 -18.07
C PRO A 150 -49.33 29.56 -18.48
N ARG A 151 -48.70 28.65 -19.24
CA ARG A 151 -49.32 27.39 -19.68
C ARG A 151 -49.75 26.59 -18.45
N SER A 152 -51.02 26.21 -18.37
CA SER A 152 -51.50 25.23 -17.40
C SER A 152 -50.65 23.95 -17.48
N ALA A 153 -50.31 23.37 -16.33
CA ALA A 153 -49.51 22.14 -16.28
C ALA A 153 -50.17 21.07 -17.15
N GLN A 154 -49.40 20.47 -18.07
CA GLN A 154 -49.92 19.51 -19.04
C GLN A 154 -49.69 18.08 -18.59
N CYS A 155 -50.61 17.20 -18.95
CA CYS A 155 -50.45 15.77 -18.70
C CYS A 155 -49.26 15.22 -19.49
N SER A 156 -48.41 14.45 -18.81
CA SER A 156 -47.23 13.80 -19.42
C SER A 156 -47.63 12.74 -20.45
N GLN A 157 -48.71 12.01 -20.20
CA GLN A 157 -49.24 10.97 -21.10
C GLN A 157 -50.09 11.54 -22.24
N HIS A 158 -50.73 12.69 -22.01
CA HIS A 158 -51.62 13.33 -22.97
C HIS A 158 -51.18 14.77 -23.23
N PRO A 159 -50.19 14.98 -24.12
CA PRO A 159 -49.70 16.30 -24.44
C PRO A 159 -50.84 17.22 -24.87
N ARG A 160 -50.81 18.49 -24.45
CA ARG A 160 -51.86 19.50 -24.66
C ARG A 160 -53.15 19.32 -23.82
N GLN A 161 -53.29 18.25 -23.05
CA GLN A 161 -54.37 18.15 -22.06
C GLN A 161 -53.94 18.80 -20.74
N PRO A 162 -54.74 19.72 -20.18
CA PRO A 162 -54.43 20.33 -18.89
C PRO A 162 -54.63 19.32 -17.76
N LEU A 163 -53.75 19.38 -16.75
CA LEU A 163 -53.95 18.74 -15.45
C LEU A 163 -54.89 19.61 -14.62
N ASN A 164 -56.14 19.19 -14.50
CA ASN A 164 -57.20 19.97 -13.86
C ASN A 164 -58.08 19.15 -12.89
N MET A 165 -57.72 17.89 -12.65
CA MET A 165 -58.44 16.97 -11.77
C MET A 165 -57.45 16.26 -10.84
N TYR A 166 -57.89 15.86 -9.65
CA TYR A 166 -57.07 15.12 -8.70
C TYR A 166 -57.68 13.76 -8.38
N CYS A 167 -56.96 12.68 -8.69
CA CYS A 167 -57.37 11.33 -8.31
C CYS A 167 -57.08 11.08 -6.83
N LEU A 168 -58.11 10.78 -6.04
CA LEU A 168 -57.98 10.55 -4.60
C LEU A 168 -57.37 9.19 -4.25
N GLN A 169 -57.56 8.20 -5.12
CA GLN A 169 -57.02 6.86 -4.93
C GLN A 169 -55.51 6.84 -5.15
N ASP A 170 -55.06 7.44 -6.26
CA ASP A 170 -53.64 7.42 -6.65
C ASP A 170 -52.86 8.65 -6.13
N ARG A 171 -53.57 9.63 -5.56
CA ARG A 171 -53.03 10.90 -5.02
C ARG A 171 -52.22 11.69 -6.04
N GLN A 172 -52.75 11.81 -7.27
CA GLN A 172 -52.07 12.44 -8.40
C GLN A 172 -52.96 13.39 -9.18
N LEU A 173 -52.35 14.41 -9.78
CA LEU A 173 -53.00 15.27 -10.77
C LEU A 173 -53.17 14.52 -12.09
N ILE A 174 -54.38 14.55 -12.64
CA ILE A 174 -54.75 13.86 -13.88
C ILE A 174 -55.49 14.80 -14.85
N CYS A 175 -55.58 14.40 -16.12
CA CYS A 175 -56.41 15.09 -17.13
C CYS A 175 -57.68 14.30 -17.44
N GLY A 176 -58.59 14.89 -18.23
CA GLY A 176 -59.87 14.24 -18.56
C GLY A 176 -59.75 12.93 -19.34
N ILE A 177 -58.70 12.75 -20.13
CA ILE A 177 -58.45 11.50 -20.86
C ILE A 177 -58.02 10.40 -19.87
N CYS A 178 -57.11 10.72 -18.94
CA CYS A 178 -56.68 9.80 -17.87
C CYS A 178 -57.84 9.27 -17.04
N LEU A 179 -58.85 10.11 -16.78
CA LEU A 179 -60.08 9.70 -16.09
C LEU A 179 -60.98 8.82 -16.97
N THR A 180 -61.27 9.25 -18.19
CA THR A 180 -62.39 8.66 -18.95
C THR A 180 -62.02 7.35 -19.65
N ILE A 181 -60.79 7.25 -20.15
CA ILE A 181 -60.32 6.12 -20.97
C ILE A 181 -58.96 5.60 -20.48
N GLY A 182 -58.24 6.38 -19.66
CA GLY A 182 -56.95 6.01 -19.12
C GLY A 182 -57.00 5.26 -17.80
N ASP A 183 -55.84 5.17 -17.14
CA ASP A 183 -55.58 4.32 -15.97
C ASP A 183 -56.36 4.69 -14.70
N HIS A 184 -57.05 5.85 -14.70
CA HIS A 184 -57.82 6.32 -13.55
C HIS A 184 -59.34 6.16 -13.76
N GLN A 185 -59.75 5.31 -14.70
CA GLN A 185 -61.16 5.03 -14.98
C GLN A 185 -61.86 4.42 -13.77
N GLY A 186 -62.88 5.11 -13.28
CA GLY A 186 -63.67 4.68 -12.12
C GLY A 186 -63.04 5.02 -10.76
N HIS A 187 -61.89 5.70 -10.73
CA HIS A 187 -61.32 6.19 -9.48
C HIS A 187 -62.05 7.44 -8.97
N PRO A 188 -62.16 7.62 -7.63
CA PRO A 188 -62.76 8.82 -7.06
C PRO A 188 -61.88 10.06 -7.31
N ILE A 189 -62.51 11.16 -7.68
CA ILE A 189 -61.84 12.41 -8.07
C ILE A 189 -62.42 13.59 -7.29
N ASP A 190 -61.54 14.53 -6.96
CA ASP A 190 -61.91 15.88 -6.53
C ASP A 190 -61.42 16.92 -7.54
N ASP A 191 -62.04 18.10 -7.51
CA ASP A 191 -61.45 19.30 -8.10
C ASP A 191 -60.18 19.72 -7.34
N LEU A 192 -59.36 20.56 -7.98
CA LEU A 192 -58.06 20.94 -7.44
C LEU A 192 -58.14 21.67 -6.10
N GLU A 193 -59.17 22.50 -5.89
CA GLU A 193 -59.30 23.29 -4.67
C GLU A 193 -59.73 22.39 -3.50
N ALA A 194 -60.72 21.52 -3.72
CA ALA A 194 -61.14 20.54 -2.73
C ALA A 194 -60.01 19.58 -2.34
N ALA A 195 -59.25 19.07 -3.32
CA ALA A 195 -58.09 18.22 -3.07
C ALA A 195 -56.97 18.96 -2.32
N TYR A 196 -56.69 20.22 -2.68
CA TYR A 196 -55.72 21.05 -2.00
C TYR A 196 -56.06 21.21 -0.52
N ILE A 197 -57.31 21.58 -0.20
CA ILE A 197 -57.75 21.76 1.19
C ILE A 197 -57.59 20.45 1.99
N LYS A 198 -57.92 19.30 1.39
CA LYS A 198 -57.80 17.98 2.04
C LYS A 198 -56.34 17.57 2.29
N GLU A 199 -55.47 17.79 1.32
CA GLU A 199 -54.05 17.39 1.38
C GLU A 199 -53.13 18.42 2.05
N ARG A 200 -53.60 19.65 2.29
CA ARG A 200 -52.79 20.76 2.84
C ARG A 200 -52.05 20.39 4.12
N ASN A 201 -52.66 19.57 4.96
CA ASN A 201 -52.10 19.17 6.26
C ASN A 201 -51.34 17.83 6.21
N THR A 202 -51.35 17.12 5.07
CA THR A 202 -50.67 15.82 4.91
C THR A 202 -49.16 15.91 5.12
N PRO A 203 -48.42 16.92 4.59
CA PRO A 203 -46.99 17.06 4.85
C PRO A 203 -46.64 17.12 6.34
N ARG A 204 -47.45 17.84 7.14
CA ARG A 204 -47.25 17.94 8.58
C ARG A 204 -47.38 16.56 9.26
N LYS A 205 -48.41 15.79 8.91
CA LYS A 205 -48.62 14.43 9.45
C LYS A 205 -47.48 13.48 9.08
N LEU A 206 -46.99 13.56 7.84
CA LEU A 206 -45.86 12.74 7.37
C LEU A 206 -44.55 13.11 8.09
N VAL A 207 -44.31 14.39 8.34
CA VAL A 207 -43.13 14.83 9.11
C VAL A 207 -43.24 14.41 10.58
N GLU A 208 -44.42 14.50 11.21
CA GLU A 208 -44.64 14.01 12.58
C GLU A 208 -44.32 12.51 12.72
N GLN A 209 -44.55 11.70 11.67
CA GLN A 209 -44.13 10.29 11.63
C GLN A 209 -42.61 10.11 11.55
N LEU A 210 -41.87 11.09 11.02
CA LEU A 210 -40.41 11.07 10.94
C LEU A 210 -39.73 11.64 12.19
N THR A 211 -40.46 12.36 13.03
CA THR A 211 -39.98 12.90 14.31
C THR A 211 -40.34 12.01 15.50
N ASN A 212 -40.82 10.80 15.26
CA ASN A 212 -41.13 9.86 16.33
C ASN A 212 -39.85 9.31 16.99
N GLU A 213 -40.03 8.71 18.16
CA GLU A 213 -38.94 8.21 19.02
C GLU A 213 -37.97 7.26 18.28
N ARG A 214 -38.46 6.55 17.25
CA ARG A 214 -37.65 5.65 16.42
C ARG A 214 -36.45 6.34 15.78
N PHE A 215 -36.57 7.58 15.31
CA PHE A 215 -35.43 8.26 14.68
C PHE A 215 -34.42 8.79 15.69
N ALA A 216 -34.87 9.13 16.91
CA ALA A 216 -33.98 9.43 18.02
C ALA A 216 -33.20 8.16 18.44
N GLU A 217 -33.85 7.00 18.51
CA GLU A 217 -33.20 5.71 18.76
C GLU A 217 -32.17 5.36 17.68
N ILE A 218 -32.48 5.61 16.40
CA ILE A 218 -31.52 5.42 15.30
C ILE A 218 -30.28 6.29 15.51
N GLY A 219 -30.44 7.57 15.89
CA GLY A 219 -29.33 8.45 16.22
C GLY A 219 -28.47 7.91 17.35
N LEU A 220 -29.08 7.49 18.46
CA LEU A 220 -28.38 6.88 19.59
C LEU A 220 -27.66 5.57 19.22
N LEU A 221 -28.27 4.76 18.35
CA LEU A 221 -27.66 3.53 17.83
C LEU A 221 -26.43 3.84 16.97
N ILE A 222 -26.48 4.88 16.14
CA ILE A 222 -25.34 5.35 15.36
C ILE A 222 -24.20 5.75 16.29
N GLU A 223 -24.46 6.64 17.26
CA GLU A 223 -23.45 7.09 18.23
C GLU A 223 -22.83 5.92 19.01
N LYS A 224 -23.66 4.96 19.45
CA LYS A 224 -23.20 3.76 20.15
C LYS A 224 -22.33 2.86 19.27
N LEU A 225 -22.66 2.71 17.99
CA LEU A 225 -21.88 1.92 17.04
C LEU A 225 -20.56 2.62 16.71
N GLU A 226 -20.57 3.93 16.53
CA GLU A 226 -19.37 4.74 16.32
C GLU A 226 -18.42 4.63 17.52
N LEU A 227 -18.93 4.77 18.74
CA LEU A 227 -18.14 4.58 19.95
C LEU A 227 -17.55 3.17 20.05
N LYS A 228 -18.34 2.13 19.78
CA LYS A 228 -17.83 0.75 19.80
C LYS A 228 -16.76 0.51 18.74
N LYS A 229 -16.93 1.09 17.56
CA LYS A 229 -15.94 1.02 16.48
C LYS A 229 -14.64 1.67 16.91
N THR A 230 -14.68 2.89 17.46
CA THR A 230 -13.45 3.59 17.87
C THR A 230 -12.72 2.88 18.99
N VAL A 231 -13.42 2.32 19.98
CA VAL A 231 -12.79 1.48 21.01
C VAL A 231 -12.11 0.27 20.40
N CYS A 232 -12.78 -0.44 19.49
CA CYS A 232 -12.20 -1.61 18.83
C CYS A 232 -10.97 -1.25 17.98
N GLU A 233 -11.03 -0.16 17.21
CA GLU A 233 -9.90 0.34 16.42
C GLU A 233 -8.72 0.74 17.31
N GLN A 234 -8.99 1.32 18.47
CA GLN A 234 -7.94 1.69 19.43
C GLN A 234 -7.25 0.45 20.01
N THR A 235 -8.01 -0.57 20.42
CA THR A 235 -7.43 -1.84 20.91
C THR A 235 -6.59 -2.53 19.83
N ILE A 236 -7.04 -2.52 18.57
CA ILE A 236 -6.27 -3.09 17.45
C ILE A 236 -4.92 -2.36 17.29
N LYS A 237 -4.89 -1.03 17.41
CA LYS A 237 -3.64 -0.25 17.35
C LYS A 237 -2.72 -0.56 18.52
N GLU A 238 -3.26 -0.67 19.72
CA GLU A 238 -2.49 -1.05 20.92
C GLU A 238 -1.86 -2.44 20.74
N ASP A 239 -2.61 -3.41 20.24
CA ASP A 239 -2.09 -4.75 19.94
C ASP A 239 -1.03 -4.74 18.81
N GLU A 240 -1.22 -3.91 17.78
CA GLU A 240 -0.24 -3.73 16.70
C GLU A 240 1.09 -3.19 17.25
N GLU A 241 1.05 -2.17 18.11
CA GLU A 241 2.23 -1.62 18.77
C GLU A 241 2.92 -2.66 19.68
N LEU A 242 2.14 -3.48 20.41
CA LEU A 242 2.69 -4.56 21.23
C LEU A 242 3.42 -5.61 20.40
N VAL A 243 2.86 -5.99 19.24
CA VAL A 243 3.51 -6.93 18.32
C VAL A 243 4.81 -6.35 17.80
N ILE A 244 4.80 -5.11 17.30
CA ILE A 244 6.01 -4.44 16.80
C ILE A 244 7.10 -4.43 17.87
N LYS A 245 6.77 -3.95 19.07
CA LYS A 245 7.71 -3.85 20.19
C LYS A 245 8.28 -5.20 20.61
N TYR A 246 7.46 -6.25 20.60
CA TYR A 246 7.91 -7.60 20.93
C TYR A 246 8.97 -8.12 19.94
N PHE A 247 8.73 -7.95 18.63
CA PHE A 247 9.67 -8.39 17.60
C PHE A 247 10.91 -7.51 17.51
N GLU A 248 10.80 -6.20 17.73
CA GLU A 248 11.96 -5.30 17.84
C GLU A 248 12.88 -5.74 19.00
N LYS A 249 12.31 -6.07 20.16
CA LYS A 249 13.10 -6.60 21.28
C LYS A 249 13.81 -7.91 20.90
N LEU A 250 13.13 -8.83 20.21
CA LEU A 250 13.75 -10.08 19.75
C LEU A 250 14.88 -9.84 18.75
N HIS A 251 14.68 -8.92 17.79
CA HIS A 251 15.72 -8.53 16.84
C HIS A 251 16.93 -7.94 17.55
N GLN A 252 16.72 -7.07 18.53
CA GLN A 252 17.80 -6.50 19.33
C GLN A 252 18.60 -7.59 20.05
N ILE A 253 17.94 -8.51 20.76
CA ILE A 253 18.64 -9.60 21.48
C ILE A 253 19.44 -10.46 20.49
N LEU A 254 18.86 -10.82 19.35
CA LEU A 254 19.56 -11.61 18.33
C LEU A 254 20.79 -10.89 17.78
N GLU A 255 20.68 -9.58 17.53
CA GLU A 255 21.78 -8.77 17.05
C GLU A 255 22.89 -8.63 18.09
N GLU A 256 22.54 -8.40 19.37
CA GLU A 256 23.49 -8.36 20.49
C GLU A 256 24.24 -9.70 20.63
N LYS A 257 23.52 -10.84 20.53
CA LYS A 257 24.15 -12.16 20.57
C LYS A 257 25.07 -12.39 19.39
N LYS A 258 24.66 -12.01 18.17
CA LYS A 258 25.51 -12.08 16.97
C LYS A 258 26.80 -11.27 17.16
N GLN A 259 26.69 -10.05 17.66
CA GLN A 259 27.83 -9.18 17.92
C GLN A 259 28.77 -9.79 18.97
N ALA A 260 28.24 -10.37 20.05
CA ALA A 260 29.05 -11.03 21.06
C ALA A 260 29.79 -12.28 20.53
N PHE A 261 29.18 -13.04 19.63
CA PHE A 261 29.83 -14.14 18.92
C PHE A 261 31.00 -13.67 18.04
N LEU A 262 30.76 -12.61 17.26
CA LEU A 262 31.80 -12.03 16.41
C LEU A 262 32.95 -11.46 17.25
N ALA A 263 32.64 -10.79 18.36
CA ALA A 263 33.64 -10.29 19.29
C ALA A 263 34.52 -11.43 19.86
N SER A 264 33.95 -12.59 20.22
CA SER A 264 34.76 -13.73 20.67
C SER A 264 35.64 -14.33 19.56
N LEU A 265 35.18 -14.30 18.30
CA LEU A 265 36.01 -14.69 17.15
C LEU A 265 37.14 -13.69 16.89
N GLU A 266 36.86 -12.39 17.01
CA GLU A 266 37.86 -11.32 16.89
C GLU A 266 38.92 -11.41 18.00
N GLU A 267 38.51 -11.71 19.24
CA GLU A 267 39.45 -11.94 20.34
C GLU A 267 40.39 -13.11 20.04
N ALA A 268 39.86 -14.23 19.54
CA ALA A 268 40.68 -15.36 19.11
C ALA A 268 41.59 -14.97 17.93
N GLN A 269 41.10 -14.21 16.96
CA GLN A 269 41.93 -13.72 15.86
C GLN A 269 43.10 -12.88 16.38
N CYS A 270 42.83 -11.95 17.31
CA CYS A 270 43.85 -11.12 17.97
C CYS A 270 44.88 -11.98 18.71
N GLU A 271 44.45 -13.02 19.43
CA GLU A 271 45.37 -13.94 20.12
C GLU A 271 46.28 -14.70 19.15
N SER A 272 45.73 -15.18 18.02
CA SER A 272 46.50 -15.83 16.96
C SER A 272 47.51 -14.88 16.32
N SER A 273 47.05 -13.68 15.94
CA SER A 273 47.90 -12.62 15.38
C SER A 273 49.04 -12.26 16.35
N ALA A 274 48.74 -12.02 17.63
CA ALA A 274 49.74 -11.70 18.64
C ALA A 274 50.82 -12.78 18.81
N LYS A 275 50.49 -14.06 18.55
CA LYS A 275 51.45 -15.17 18.60
C LYS A 275 52.28 -15.29 17.32
N TYR A 276 51.67 -15.16 16.14
CA TYR A 276 52.35 -15.42 14.87
C TYR A 276 53.03 -14.18 14.25
N ASP A 277 52.46 -12.98 14.39
CA ASP A 277 52.99 -11.76 13.81
C ASP A 277 54.45 -11.46 14.22
N PRO A 278 54.86 -11.54 15.51
CA PRO A 278 56.25 -11.31 15.88
C PRO A 278 57.22 -12.35 15.28
N LEU A 279 56.76 -13.60 15.11
CA LEU A 279 57.56 -14.65 14.47
C LEU A 279 57.73 -14.37 12.97
N ILE A 280 56.67 -13.93 12.31
CA ILE A 280 56.68 -13.53 10.90
C ILE A 280 57.59 -12.33 10.69
N GLU A 281 57.50 -11.30 11.54
CA GLU A 281 58.35 -10.11 11.45
C GLU A 281 59.83 -10.45 11.66
N ASN A 282 60.15 -11.28 12.65
CA ASN A 282 61.52 -11.74 12.88
C ASN A 282 62.08 -12.49 11.65
N LEU A 283 61.31 -13.42 11.08
CA LEU A 283 61.72 -14.16 9.89
C LEU A 283 61.85 -13.26 8.65
N LYS A 284 60.99 -12.25 8.51
CA LYS A 284 61.11 -11.23 7.45
C LYS A 284 62.39 -10.43 7.60
N TYR A 285 62.70 -9.96 8.80
CA TYR A 285 63.93 -9.23 9.10
C TYR A 285 65.18 -10.07 8.77
N MET A 286 65.23 -11.33 9.21
CA MET A 286 66.33 -12.23 8.86
C MET A 286 66.48 -12.41 7.34
N LYS A 287 65.37 -12.46 6.60
CA LYS A 287 65.37 -12.59 5.14
C LYS A 287 65.83 -11.30 4.45
N GLU A 288 65.45 -10.14 4.95
CA GLU A 288 65.89 -8.84 4.43
C GLU A 288 67.39 -8.63 4.69
N GLU A 289 67.87 -8.95 5.89
CA GLU A 289 69.30 -8.92 6.23
C GLU A 289 70.11 -9.84 5.31
N GLN A 290 69.60 -11.05 5.03
CA GLN A 290 70.22 -11.96 4.05
C GLN A 290 70.35 -11.30 2.67
N GLN A 291 69.29 -10.66 2.19
CA GLN A 291 69.26 -10.00 0.88
C GLN A 291 70.22 -8.81 0.84
N GLU A 292 70.29 -8.02 1.90
CA GLU A 292 71.22 -6.90 2.00
C GLU A 292 72.67 -7.39 1.94
N LEU A 293 73.03 -8.43 2.71
CA LEU A 293 74.36 -9.02 2.68
C LEU A 293 74.72 -9.54 1.27
N LEU A 294 73.79 -10.20 0.59
CA LEU A 294 74.01 -10.63 -0.79
C LEU A 294 74.27 -9.44 -1.74
N SER A 295 73.62 -8.30 -1.50
CA SER A 295 73.80 -7.07 -2.29
C SER A 295 75.13 -6.35 -2.01
N CYS A 296 75.68 -6.45 -0.80
CA CYS A 296 76.97 -5.83 -0.43
C CYS A 296 78.17 -6.53 -1.06
N ARG A 297 78.04 -7.81 -1.43
CA ARG A 297 79.10 -8.64 -2.02
C ARG A 297 79.92 -7.93 -3.12
N PRO A 298 79.33 -7.43 -4.23
CA PRO A 298 80.09 -6.80 -5.31
C PRO A 298 80.85 -5.54 -4.90
N ALA A 299 80.37 -4.81 -3.88
CA ALA A 299 81.05 -3.62 -3.37
C ALA A 299 82.31 -3.97 -2.56
N ILE A 300 82.33 -5.14 -1.92
CA ILE A 300 83.51 -5.66 -1.22
C ILE A 300 84.50 -6.26 -2.21
N GLU A 301 84.02 -7.01 -3.22
CA GLU A 301 84.87 -7.65 -4.24
C GLU A 301 85.62 -6.64 -5.12
N LYS A 302 85.06 -5.44 -5.34
CA LYS A 302 85.65 -4.38 -6.18
C LYS A 302 86.49 -3.36 -5.40
N GLU A 303 86.72 -3.55 -4.11
CA GLU A 303 87.48 -2.60 -3.29
C GLU A 303 88.99 -2.75 -3.53
N GLU A 304 89.65 -1.67 -3.94
CA GLU A 304 91.08 -1.68 -4.31
C GLU A 304 92.00 -1.34 -3.11
N SER A 305 91.48 -0.67 -2.08
CA SER A 305 92.25 -0.33 -0.88
C SER A 305 92.30 -1.48 0.13
N ALA A 306 93.51 -1.98 0.43
CA ALA A 306 93.71 -3.09 1.35
C ALA A 306 93.16 -2.84 2.76
N LEU A 307 93.29 -1.61 3.29
CA LEU A 307 92.77 -1.26 4.62
C LEU A 307 91.23 -1.28 4.63
N VAL A 308 90.60 -0.62 3.66
CA VAL A 308 89.13 -0.52 3.56
C VAL A 308 88.50 -1.89 3.28
N PHE A 309 89.17 -2.71 2.45
CA PHE A 309 88.75 -4.08 2.20
C PHE A 309 88.73 -4.92 3.48
N LEU A 310 89.81 -4.88 4.27
CA LEU A 310 89.93 -5.65 5.52
C LEU A 310 88.89 -5.23 6.57
N GLU A 311 88.55 -3.95 6.66
CA GLU A 311 87.46 -3.46 7.52
C GLU A 311 86.09 -3.94 7.04
N LYS A 312 85.78 -3.76 5.74
CA LYS A 312 84.50 -4.18 5.14
C LYS A 312 84.28 -5.68 5.24
N ILE A 313 85.30 -6.49 4.96
CA ILE A 313 85.19 -7.96 5.04
C ILE A 313 85.06 -8.44 6.48
N HIS A 314 85.66 -7.75 7.46
CA HIS A 314 85.48 -8.06 8.88
C HIS A 314 84.01 -7.82 9.29
N PHE A 315 83.46 -6.64 8.98
CA PHE A 315 82.06 -6.32 9.27
C PHE A 315 81.09 -7.29 8.57
N PHE A 316 81.37 -7.62 7.30
CA PHE A 316 80.59 -8.58 6.53
C PHE A 316 80.59 -9.99 7.15
N ARG A 317 81.77 -10.50 7.56
CA ARG A 317 81.90 -11.79 8.25
C ARG A 317 81.10 -11.83 9.54
N THR A 318 81.16 -10.75 10.33
CA THR A 318 80.41 -10.65 11.59
C THR A 318 78.91 -10.70 11.35
N ARG A 319 78.37 -9.91 10.40
CA ARG A 319 76.93 -9.93 10.07
C ARG A 319 76.47 -11.30 9.53
N VAL A 320 77.27 -11.92 8.65
CA VAL A 320 76.98 -13.27 8.12
C VAL A 320 76.98 -14.32 9.24
N ALA A 321 77.93 -14.26 10.17
CA ALA A 321 77.98 -15.16 11.32
C ALA A 321 76.75 -14.98 12.20
N THR A 322 76.40 -13.74 12.57
CA THR A 322 75.21 -13.41 13.37
C THR A 322 73.93 -13.95 12.73
N LEU A 323 73.76 -13.80 11.41
CA LEU A 323 72.57 -14.29 10.71
C LEU A 323 72.53 -15.82 10.61
N THR A 324 73.68 -16.47 10.41
CA THR A 324 73.77 -17.92 10.23
C THR A 324 73.62 -18.68 11.56
N GLU A 325 74.08 -18.08 12.65
CA GLU A 325 73.98 -18.64 14.01
C GLU A 325 72.64 -18.34 14.69
N ALA A 326 71.84 -17.41 14.16
CA ALA A 326 70.52 -17.09 14.67
C ALA A 326 69.57 -18.31 14.58
N LYS A 327 68.92 -18.64 15.70
CA LYS A 327 67.99 -19.79 15.78
C LYS A 327 66.65 -19.46 15.14
N LEU A 328 66.13 -20.41 14.36
CA LEU A 328 64.77 -20.33 13.82
C LEU A 328 63.75 -20.54 14.95
N PRO A 329 62.68 -19.72 15.01
CA PRO A 329 61.63 -19.88 16.01
C PRO A 329 60.85 -21.18 15.79
N PRO A 330 60.47 -21.91 16.86
CA PRO A 330 59.60 -23.07 16.74
C PRO A 330 58.17 -22.64 16.37
N ILE A 331 57.52 -23.38 15.48
CA ILE A 331 56.13 -23.14 15.08
C ILE A 331 55.22 -24.06 15.89
N GLU A 332 54.38 -23.50 16.75
CA GLU A 332 53.29 -24.24 17.40
C GLU A 332 52.03 -24.18 16.51
N SER A 333 51.33 -25.32 16.35
CA SER A 333 50.04 -25.35 15.66
C SER A 333 48.92 -24.94 16.62
N LEU A 334 48.23 -23.84 16.27
CA LEU A 334 47.05 -23.37 16.99
C LEU A 334 45.79 -23.89 16.28
N GLU A 335 44.94 -24.61 17.01
CA GLU A 335 43.62 -25.06 16.52
C GLU A 335 42.51 -24.38 17.33
N LEU A 336 41.52 -23.82 16.61
CA LEU A 336 40.35 -23.12 17.18
C LEU A 336 39.32 -24.12 17.72
N TYR A 337 38.87 -23.92 18.97
CA TYR A 337 37.77 -24.68 19.55
C TYR A 337 36.86 -23.83 20.47
N PRO A 338 35.53 -24.06 20.45
CA PRO A 338 34.80 -24.94 19.52
C PRO A 338 34.72 -24.33 18.11
N ARG A 339 34.54 -25.17 17.09
CA ARG A 339 34.25 -24.70 15.73
C ARG A 339 32.81 -24.16 15.69
N THR A 340 32.65 -22.95 15.13
CA THR A 340 31.39 -22.21 15.15
C THR A 340 30.21 -23.00 14.57
N GLU A 341 30.42 -23.70 13.45
CA GLU A 341 29.38 -24.52 12.79
C GLU A 341 28.83 -25.59 13.74
N ALA A 342 29.69 -26.43 14.30
CA ALA A 342 29.28 -27.49 15.23
C ALA A 342 28.62 -26.92 16.50
N PHE A 343 29.12 -25.79 17.01
CA PHE A 343 28.51 -25.14 18.17
C PHE A 343 27.09 -24.63 17.88
N LEU A 344 26.89 -23.99 16.73
CA LEU A 344 25.59 -23.47 16.33
C LEU A 344 24.59 -24.61 16.09
N GLU A 345 25.01 -25.69 15.43
CA GLU A 345 24.16 -26.85 15.18
C GLU A 345 23.77 -27.60 16.45
N GLN A 346 24.69 -27.76 17.41
CA GLN A 346 24.43 -28.53 18.62
C GLN A 346 23.74 -27.72 19.71
N THR A 347 24.03 -26.42 19.79
CA THR A 347 23.64 -25.59 20.95
C THR A 347 22.58 -24.55 20.60
N TRP A 348 22.68 -23.90 19.44
CA TRP A 348 21.77 -22.80 19.06
C TRP A 348 20.53 -23.26 18.30
N SER A 349 20.63 -24.32 17.51
CA SER A 349 19.51 -24.85 16.71
C SER A 349 18.30 -25.28 17.55
N ALA A 350 18.53 -25.69 18.80
CA ALA A 350 17.51 -26.16 19.73
C ALA A 350 16.90 -25.04 20.60
N ILE A 351 17.40 -23.81 20.51
CA ILE A 351 16.98 -22.71 21.40
C ILE A 351 15.62 -22.18 20.95
N THR A 352 14.67 -22.13 21.88
CA THR A 352 13.35 -21.56 21.64
C THR A 352 13.39 -20.03 21.69
N VAL A 353 12.44 -19.37 21.03
CA VAL A 353 12.35 -17.89 20.98
C VAL A 353 12.33 -17.27 22.39
N GLY A 354 11.69 -17.92 23.37
CA GLY A 354 11.64 -17.45 24.75
C GLY A 354 12.94 -17.59 25.54
N ALA A 355 13.89 -18.41 25.06
CA ALA A 355 15.17 -18.68 25.73
C ALA A 355 16.38 -18.04 25.01
N ILE A 356 16.15 -17.24 23.97
CA ILE A 356 17.23 -16.59 23.19
C ILE A 356 18.08 -15.67 24.08
N GLU A 357 17.47 -15.00 25.06
CA GLU A 357 18.17 -14.09 25.98
C GLU A 357 19.22 -14.84 26.81
N GLU A 358 18.91 -16.07 27.23
CA GLU A 358 19.79 -16.95 28.01
C GLU A 358 20.74 -17.79 27.13
N ALA A 359 20.65 -17.66 25.80
CA ALA A 359 21.44 -18.46 24.87
C ALA A 359 22.96 -18.28 25.11
N PRO A 360 23.74 -19.38 25.19
CA PRO A 360 25.16 -19.32 25.49
C PRO A 360 25.97 -18.80 24.30
N ILE A 361 26.95 -17.95 24.57
CA ILE A 361 27.96 -17.51 23.59
C ILE A 361 29.21 -18.40 23.79
N PRO A 362 29.79 -18.96 22.72
CA PRO A 362 30.95 -19.82 22.83
C PRO A 362 32.15 -19.00 23.29
N LYS A 363 32.92 -19.56 24.23
CA LYS A 363 34.26 -19.05 24.54
C LYS A 363 35.24 -19.74 23.60
N ILE A 364 35.69 -19.02 22.59
CA ILE A 364 36.62 -19.55 21.59
C ILE A 364 38.04 -19.45 22.16
N SER A 365 38.79 -20.55 22.07
CA SER A 365 40.17 -20.63 22.55
C SER A 365 41.02 -21.46 21.62
N PHE A 366 42.35 -21.30 21.71
CA PHE A 366 43.31 -22.15 21.02
C PHE A 366 43.89 -23.19 21.96
N TYR A 367 44.06 -24.40 21.46
CA TYR A 367 44.88 -25.42 22.11
C TYR A 367 46.10 -25.76 21.26
N THR A 368 47.20 -26.13 21.93
CA THR A 368 48.43 -26.56 21.29
C THR A 368 48.49 -28.08 21.29
N HIS A 369 48.80 -28.67 20.13
CA HIS A 369 48.86 -30.12 19.98
C HIS A 369 50.23 -30.65 20.44
N LYS A 370 50.59 -30.47 21.72
CA LYS A 370 51.79 -31.10 22.29
C LYS A 370 51.46 -32.56 22.66
N ASN A 371 51.93 -33.47 21.80
CA ASN A 371 51.85 -34.94 21.86
C ASN A 371 50.46 -35.58 21.66
N ARG A 372 50.12 -35.88 20.39
CA ARG A 372 49.44 -37.17 20.10
C ARG A 372 50.45 -38.11 19.45
N GLY A 373 51.03 -38.97 20.29
CA GLY A 373 51.08 -40.37 19.89
C GLY A 373 49.63 -40.87 19.90
N ASP A 374 49.20 -41.39 18.76
CA ASP A 374 48.09 -42.32 18.63
C ASP A 374 46.73 -41.89 19.24
N PHE A 375 46.00 -41.03 18.52
CA PHE A 375 44.55 -41.17 18.47
C PHE A 375 44.12 -41.00 17.02
N GLY A 376 43.64 -42.12 16.47
CA GLY A 376 43.18 -42.25 15.10
C GLY A 376 42.14 -41.20 14.71
N ARG A 377 41.99 -41.10 13.39
CA ARG A 377 40.94 -40.37 12.66
C ARG A 377 39.66 -40.21 13.50
N PRO A 378 39.01 -39.03 13.48
CA PRO A 378 37.63 -38.95 13.93
C PRO A 378 36.81 -39.83 12.98
N GLY A 379 36.49 -41.03 13.46
CA GLY A 379 35.45 -41.85 12.88
C GLY A 379 34.19 -41.02 12.83
N VAL A 380 33.59 -40.96 11.64
CA VAL A 380 32.23 -40.52 11.38
C VAL A 380 31.35 -40.92 12.57
N LEU A 381 30.94 -39.94 13.38
CA LEU A 381 29.90 -40.12 14.36
C LEU A 381 28.63 -40.48 13.57
N LEU A 382 28.32 -41.78 13.53
CA LEU A 382 26.99 -42.23 13.15
C LEU A 382 26.01 -41.52 14.09
N GLY A 383 25.23 -40.59 13.55
CA GLY A 383 24.24 -39.85 14.31
C GLY A 383 23.30 -40.80 15.05
N ASP A 384 22.84 -40.37 16.23
CA ASP A 384 22.07 -41.15 17.21
C ASP A 384 20.85 -41.92 16.62
N SER A 385 20.35 -41.49 15.46
CA SER A 385 19.32 -42.18 14.68
C SER A 385 19.76 -43.55 14.12
N GLN A 386 21.00 -43.69 13.65
CA GLN A 386 21.49 -44.95 13.08
C GLN A 386 21.91 -45.96 14.13
N ILE A 387 22.36 -45.51 15.30
CA ILE A 387 22.65 -46.38 16.45
C ILE A 387 21.34 -47.00 16.96
N CYS A 388 20.27 -46.22 17.07
CA CYS A 388 18.94 -46.72 17.41
C CYS A 388 18.41 -47.74 16.37
N PHE A 389 18.62 -47.51 15.07
CA PHE A 389 18.19 -48.43 14.03
C PHE A 389 18.96 -49.77 14.07
N LEU A 390 20.27 -49.72 14.32
CA LEU A 390 21.10 -50.91 14.49
C LEU A 390 20.74 -51.69 15.75
N LEU A 391 20.44 -51.01 16.86
CA LEU A 391 19.97 -51.65 18.10
C LEU A 391 18.60 -52.30 17.92
N LEU A 392 17.68 -51.68 17.17
CA LEU A 392 16.37 -52.25 16.86
C LEU A 392 16.46 -53.46 15.92
N LEU A 393 17.35 -53.42 14.93
CA LEU A 393 17.64 -54.57 14.07
C LEU A 393 18.27 -55.72 14.87
N PHE A 394 19.17 -55.41 15.80
CA PHE A 394 19.78 -56.42 16.65
C PHE A 394 18.75 -57.05 17.60
N ALA A 395 17.86 -56.24 18.18
CA ALA A 395 16.77 -56.72 19.02
C ALA A 395 15.77 -57.58 18.24
N SER A 396 15.40 -57.20 17.01
CA SER A 396 14.50 -58.01 16.17
C SER A 396 15.13 -59.34 15.75
N MET A 397 16.44 -59.36 15.47
CA MET A 397 17.19 -60.58 15.19
C MET A 397 17.27 -61.52 16.40
N ILE A 398 17.41 -60.99 17.62
CA ILE A 398 17.37 -61.78 18.86
C ILE A 398 15.98 -62.40 19.07
N VAL A 399 14.90 -61.65 18.82
CA VAL A 399 13.53 -62.16 18.93
C VAL A 399 13.25 -63.24 17.88
N LEU A 400 13.68 -63.04 16.63
CA LEU A 400 13.56 -64.04 15.56
C LEU A 400 14.37 -65.30 15.86
N ALA A 401 15.59 -65.17 16.40
CA ALA A 401 16.39 -66.31 16.84
C ALA A 401 15.72 -67.06 18.00
N GLY A 402 15.12 -66.34 18.95
CA GLY A 402 14.35 -66.92 20.04
C GLY A 402 13.12 -67.70 19.56
N ILE A 403 12.37 -67.17 18.59
CA ILE A 403 11.21 -67.85 17.98
C ILE A 403 11.65 -69.09 17.20
N ALA A 404 12.72 -68.99 16.39
CA ALA A 404 13.26 -70.12 15.63
C ALA A 404 13.76 -71.25 16.56
N PHE A 405 14.37 -70.91 17.69
CA PHE A 405 14.83 -71.88 18.68
C PHE A 405 13.67 -72.57 19.41
N ASN A 406 12.58 -71.84 19.69
CA ASN A 406 11.36 -72.37 20.33
C ASN A 406 10.58 -73.33 19.40
N VAL A 407 10.58 -73.07 18.09
CA VAL A 407 9.99 -73.96 17.08
C VAL A 407 10.82 -75.24 16.89
N ALA A 408 12.14 -75.17 17.05
CA ALA A 408 13.04 -76.30 16.84
C ALA A 408 13.09 -77.30 18.01
N PHE A 409 12.79 -76.87 19.24
CA PHE A 409 12.93 -77.71 20.44
C PHE A 409 11.76 -77.54 21.44
N PRO A 410 10.59 -78.17 21.19
CA PRO A 410 9.38 -77.96 22.00
C PRO A 410 9.38 -78.66 23.38
N SER A 411 10.43 -79.39 23.76
CA SER A 411 10.45 -80.27 24.95
C SER A 411 11.40 -79.86 26.07
N PHE A 412 11.89 -78.61 26.10
CA PHE A 412 12.76 -78.12 27.18
C PHE A 412 12.03 -77.09 28.07
N SER A 413 11.42 -77.55 29.16
CA SER A 413 10.68 -76.73 30.13
C SER A 413 11.56 -75.79 30.98
N VAL A 414 12.89 -75.82 30.82
CA VAL A 414 13.83 -74.95 31.56
C VAL A 414 13.95 -73.55 30.93
N PHE A 415 13.53 -73.38 29.67
CA PHE A 415 13.59 -72.08 28.99
C PHE A 415 12.38 -71.19 29.24
N LEU A 416 11.27 -71.70 29.79
CA LEU A 416 10.06 -70.90 30.03
C LEU A 416 10.30 -69.86 31.14
N ASP A 417 10.99 -70.23 32.23
CA ASP A 417 11.29 -69.30 33.32
C ASP A 417 12.33 -68.24 32.92
N LEU A 418 13.30 -68.60 32.09
CA LEU A 418 14.29 -67.65 31.57
C LEU A 418 13.67 -66.71 30.53
N ALA A 419 12.82 -67.25 29.63
CA ALA A 419 12.06 -66.44 28.68
C ALA A 419 11.07 -65.51 29.39
N GLN A 420 10.44 -65.95 30.48
CA GLN A 420 9.51 -65.14 31.28
C GLN A 420 10.24 -64.09 32.13
N SER A 421 11.45 -64.38 32.62
CA SER A 421 12.33 -63.40 33.27
C SER A 421 12.87 -62.34 32.30
N ILE A 422 13.28 -62.76 31.09
CA ILE A 422 13.71 -61.87 30.02
C ILE A 422 12.51 -61.04 29.55
N TYR A 423 11.34 -61.64 29.37
CA TYR A 423 10.11 -60.93 28.99
C TYR A 423 9.70 -59.90 30.05
N HIS A 424 9.76 -60.22 31.34
CA HIS A 424 9.49 -59.24 32.40
C HIS A 424 10.50 -58.10 32.44
N LYS A 425 11.79 -58.38 32.23
CA LYS A 425 12.83 -57.34 32.16
C LYS A 425 12.65 -56.45 30.93
N VAL A 426 12.42 -57.06 29.76
CA VAL A 426 12.18 -56.33 28.50
C VAL A 426 10.89 -55.51 28.59
N SER A 427 9.82 -56.06 29.17
CA SER A 427 8.58 -55.33 29.46
C SER A 427 8.80 -54.13 30.39
N GLY A 428 9.62 -54.29 31.44
CA GLY A 428 10.03 -53.20 32.32
C GLY A 428 10.81 -52.10 31.60
N TYR A 429 11.75 -52.46 30.72
CA TYR A 429 12.48 -51.50 29.88
C TYR A 429 11.55 -50.80 28.87
N CYS A 430 10.61 -51.53 28.26
CA CYS A 430 9.62 -50.96 27.35
C CYS A 430 8.68 -49.97 28.08
N TYR A 431 8.28 -50.25 29.32
CA TYR A 431 7.49 -49.34 30.14
C TYR A 431 8.29 -48.06 30.48
N LEU A 432 9.55 -48.20 30.90
CA LEU A 432 10.43 -47.07 31.18
C LEU A 432 10.66 -46.19 29.94
N ILE A 433 10.82 -46.82 28.76
CA ILE A 433 10.96 -46.12 27.48
C ILE A 433 9.64 -45.44 27.10
N SER A 434 8.49 -46.08 27.30
CA SER A 434 7.18 -45.47 27.08
C SER A 434 6.94 -44.25 27.97
N GLU A 435 7.35 -44.32 29.24
CA GLU A 435 7.23 -43.21 30.20
C GLU A 435 8.21 -42.07 29.88
N ALA A 436 9.45 -42.39 29.51
CA ALA A 436 10.44 -41.42 29.03
C ALA A 436 9.99 -40.73 27.74
N MET A 437 9.38 -41.46 26.80
CA MET A 437 8.82 -40.90 25.57
C MET A 437 7.55 -40.08 25.83
N ALA A 438 6.71 -40.46 26.80
CA ALA A 438 5.55 -39.66 27.19
C ALA A 438 5.99 -38.33 27.81
N HIS A 439 7.04 -38.34 28.65
CA HIS A 439 7.67 -37.12 29.17
C HIS A 439 8.29 -36.26 28.08
N LEU A 440 8.93 -36.88 27.08
CA LEU A 440 9.48 -36.18 25.92
C LEU A 440 8.36 -35.56 25.07
N HIS A 441 7.24 -36.26 24.87
CA HIS A 441 6.08 -35.76 24.14
C HIS A 441 5.39 -34.58 24.85
N THR A 442 5.35 -34.57 26.19
CA THR A 442 4.81 -33.42 26.95
C THR A 442 5.75 -32.21 26.95
N ASN A 443 7.06 -32.43 26.87
CA ASN A 443 8.06 -31.36 26.84
C ASN A 443 8.27 -30.76 25.45
N ILE A 444 7.96 -31.49 24.37
CA ILE A 444 8.03 -30.96 23.00
C ILE A 444 6.68 -30.28 22.62
N LYS A 445 6.37 -29.14 23.25
CA LYS A 445 5.34 -28.22 22.75
C LYS A 445 5.90 -27.44 21.55
N GLY A 446 5.87 -28.04 20.37
CA GLY A 446 6.18 -27.32 19.13
C GLY A 446 6.63 -28.13 17.91
N SER A 447 6.68 -29.46 17.97
CA SER A 447 7.20 -30.26 16.85
C SER A 447 6.16 -30.57 15.77
N THR A 448 6.67 -30.70 14.54
CA THR A 448 5.96 -30.92 13.28
C THR A 448 5.02 -32.14 13.31
N PRO A 449 3.95 -32.17 12.51
CA PRO A 449 2.94 -33.25 12.53
C PRO A 449 3.54 -34.65 12.34
N LYS A 450 4.65 -34.79 11.62
CA LYS A 450 5.33 -36.08 11.39
C LYS A 450 5.95 -36.68 12.66
N LEU A 451 6.50 -35.86 13.55
CA LEU A 451 7.05 -36.32 14.83
C LEU A 451 5.93 -36.77 15.78
N LYS A 452 4.79 -36.06 15.80
CA LYS A 452 3.59 -36.50 16.53
C LYS A 452 3.08 -37.85 16.00
N THR A 453 2.99 -38.03 14.69
CA THR A 453 2.59 -39.32 14.10
C THR A 453 3.58 -40.42 14.46
N PHE A 454 4.89 -40.15 14.43
CA PHE A 454 5.92 -41.12 14.85
C PHE A 454 5.76 -41.54 16.31
N PHE A 455 5.59 -40.59 17.24
CA PHE A 455 5.38 -40.93 18.66
C PHE A 455 4.06 -41.65 18.92
N ILE A 456 3.00 -41.34 18.16
CA ILE A 456 1.72 -42.07 18.24
C ILE A 456 1.90 -43.52 17.77
N VAL A 457 2.55 -43.74 16.63
CA VAL A 457 2.79 -45.09 16.09
C VAL A 457 3.69 -45.91 17.02
N VAL A 458 4.74 -45.32 17.58
CA VAL A 458 5.61 -46.03 18.53
C VAL A 458 4.86 -46.32 19.84
N LYS A 459 3.98 -45.42 20.31
CA LYS A 459 3.14 -45.67 21.48
C LYS A 459 2.13 -46.80 21.24
N GLU A 460 1.48 -46.83 20.07
CA GLU A 460 0.55 -47.91 19.70
C GLU A 460 1.29 -49.25 19.58
N CYS A 461 2.45 -49.29 18.92
CA CYS A 461 3.28 -50.50 18.85
C CYS A 461 3.77 -50.99 20.22
N LEU A 462 4.03 -50.09 21.17
CA LEU A 462 4.45 -50.47 22.53
C LEU A 462 3.27 -50.93 23.41
N GLN A 463 2.06 -50.42 23.17
CA GLN A 463 0.85 -50.88 23.88
C GLN A 463 0.50 -52.34 23.54
N ASP A 464 0.80 -52.81 22.33
CA ASP A 464 0.62 -54.21 21.92
C ASP A 464 1.56 -55.19 22.66
N PHE A 465 2.64 -54.70 23.29
CA PHE A 465 3.58 -55.52 24.07
C PHE A 465 3.29 -55.54 25.58
N VAL A 466 2.31 -54.78 26.08
CA VAL A 466 1.89 -54.80 27.49
C VAL A 466 0.71 -55.77 27.63
N PRO A 467 0.89 -56.95 28.25
CA PRO A 467 -0.23 -57.84 28.50
C PRO A 467 -1.17 -57.16 29.51
N GLY A 468 -2.44 -57.02 29.13
CA GLY A 468 -3.48 -56.39 29.94
C GLY A 468 -3.49 -56.91 31.38
N GLY A 469 -3.10 -56.04 32.31
CA GLY A 469 -3.33 -56.18 33.74
C GLY A 469 -4.44 -55.21 34.15
N LYS A 470 -5.44 -55.75 34.85
CA LYS A 470 -6.65 -55.10 35.36
C LYS A 470 -6.44 -53.75 36.05
#